data_AF-A0A820GRL6-F1
#
_entry.id   AF-A0A820GRL6-F1
#
_cell.length_a   1.000
_cell.length_b   1.000
_cell.length_c   1.000
_cell.angle_alpha   90.00
_cell.angle_beta   90.00
_cell.angle_gamma   90.00
#
_symmetry.space_group_name_H-M   'P 1'
#
loop_
_entity.id
_entity.type
_entity.pdbx_description
1 polymer ?
#
loop_
_entity_poly.entity_id
_entity_poly.type
_entity_poly.pdbx_seq_one_letter_code
_entity_poly.pdbx_strand_id
1 'polypeptide(L)'
;MKKYNSPSTNGVNEFDNIKYLSLFTGAIIDDSSWYFRNIQSLSLASTENHRNEDDEYEFKIEHLKKMVNLSNITRLEITERCGIKSELLLEILKQMPNISSLILKKKIASSFYTNHELCELLNKKIKMFDYTNPAS
;
A
#
# COMPACT_ATOMS: atom_id res chain seq x y z
N MET A 1 24.99 4.49 11.44
CA MET A 1 24.21 3.40 10.83
C MET A 1 24.08 2.28 11.86
N LYS A 2 22.94 2.17 12.54
CA LYS A 2 22.75 1.14 13.59
C LYS A 2 22.28 -0.16 12.93
N LYS A 3 23.10 -1.20 13.01
CA LYS A 3 22.69 -2.58 12.70
C LYS A 3 22.02 -3.16 13.93
N TYR A 4 20.75 -3.55 13.82
CA TYR A 4 20.01 -4.23 14.87
C TYR A 4 20.02 -5.73 14.59
N ASN A 5 20.92 -6.45 15.25
CA ASN A 5 20.73 -7.89 15.46
C ASN A 5 19.59 -8.01 16.47
N SER A 6 18.45 -8.56 16.06
CA SER A 6 17.33 -8.81 16.97
C SER A 6 17.73 -9.84 18.02
N PRO A 7 17.75 -9.51 19.33
CA PRO A 7 17.72 -10.50 20.37
C PRO A 7 16.25 -10.87 20.61
N SER A 8 15.97 -12.17 20.60
CA SER A 8 14.71 -12.73 21.07
C SER A 8 14.42 -12.31 22.51
N THR A 9 13.55 -11.32 22.72
CA THR A 9 12.96 -11.04 24.03
C THR A 9 11.47 -10.75 23.88
N ASN A 10 10.65 -11.69 24.36
CA ASN A 10 9.22 -11.60 24.71
C ASN A 10 8.13 -11.59 23.64
N GLY A 11 8.39 -11.93 22.38
CA GLY A 11 7.31 -12.12 21.37
C GLY A 11 6.46 -10.87 21.07
N VAL A 12 6.81 -9.72 21.67
CA VAL A 12 6.24 -8.41 21.39
C VAL A 12 6.97 -7.89 20.16
N ASN A 13 6.23 -7.70 19.08
CA ASN A 13 6.78 -7.07 17.90
C ASN A 13 6.89 -5.56 18.19
N GLU A 14 8.06 -4.98 17.98
CA GLU A 14 8.33 -3.55 18.25
C GLU A 14 7.36 -2.60 17.52
N PHE A 15 6.72 -3.08 16.45
CA PHE A 15 5.77 -2.35 15.64
C PHE A 15 4.29 -2.63 15.98
N ASP A 16 3.98 -3.43 17.00
CA ASP A 16 2.59 -3.82 17.32
C ASP A 16 1.66 -2.63 17.65
N ASN A 17 2.24 -1.54 18.17
CA ASN A 17 1.51 -0.31 18.48
C ASN A 17 1.24 0.58 17.25
N ILE A 18 1.90 0.30 16.12
CA ILE A 18 1.70 1.06 14.88
C ILE A 18 0.39 0.64 14.24
N LYS A 19 -0.47 1.62 13.95
CA LYS A 19 -1.75 1.44 13.24
C LYS A 19 -1.79 2.10 11.86
N TYR A 20 -0.89 3.05 11.62
CA TYR A 20 -0.80 3.83 10.40
C TYR A 20 0.59 3.65 9.83
N LEU A 21 0.69 3.25 8.57
CA LEU A 21 1.95 3.02 7.90
C LEU A 21 1.94 3.68 6.53
N SER A 22 3.00 4.42 6.22
CA SER A 22 3.24 4.96 4.89
C SER A 22 4.47 4.28 4.33
N LEU A 23 4.33 3.61 3.19
CA LEU A 23 5.41 2.90 2.53
C LEU A 23 5.68 3.52 1.16
N PHE A 24 6.97 3.66 0.86
CA PHE A 24 7.41 4.03 -0.48
C PHE A 24 7.59 2.76 -1.31
N THR A 25 6.93 2.66 -2.47
CA THR A 25 6.93 1.42 -3.26
C THR A 25 8.32 0.95 -3.67
N GLY A 26 9.26 1.87 -3.90
CA GLY A 26 10.68 1.54 -4.15
C GLY A 26 11.42 0.96 -2.93
N ALA A 27 11.01 1.31 -1.70
CA ALA A 27 11.64 0.82 -0.46
C ALA A 27 11.04 -0.51 0.02
N ILE A 28 9.91 -0.97 -0.54
CA ILE A 28 9.24 -2.22 -0.16
C ILE A 28 9.97 -3.45 -0.74
N ILE A 29 10.91 -3.24 -1.67
CA ILE A 29 11.64 -4.29 -2.38
C ILE A 29 12.89 -4.74 -1.59
N ASP A 30 13.40 -3.89 -0.70
CA ASP A 30 14.48 -4.27 0.21
C ASP A 30 14.00 -5.37 1.16
N ASP A 31 14.83 -6.40 1.36
CA ASP A 31 14.60 -7.55 2.24
C ASP A 31 14.67 -7.13 3.73
N SER A 32 13.85 -6.15 4.10
CA SER A 32 13.75 -5.61 5.44
C SER A 32 13.08 -6.63 6.34
N SER A 33 13.64 -6.81 7.53
CA SER A 33 13.09 -7.70 8.56
C SER A 33 11.89 -7.10 9.31
N TRP A 34 11.34 -5.97 8.82
CA TRP A 34 10.26 -5.26 9.47
C TRP A 34 8.91 -5.87 9.11
N TYR A 35 8.15 -6.26 10.13
CA TYR A 35 6.80 -6.78 9.96
C TYR A 35 5.80 -6.00 10.82
N PHE A 36 4.82 -5.38 10.20
CA PHE A 36 3.80 -4.57 10.82
C PHE A 36 2.47 -5.33 10.89
N ARG A 37 2.19 -5.95 12.03
CA ARG A 37 1.05 -6.85 12.22
C ARG A 37 -0.30 -6.14 12.33
N ASN A 38 -0.35 -4.98 12.97
CA ASN A 38 -1.61 -4.36 13.42
C ASN A 38 -1.99 -3.10 12.63
N ILE A 39 -1.50 -2.96 11.39
CA ILE A 39 -1.81 -1.82 10.53
C ILE A 39 -3.28 -1.84 10.14
N GLN A 40 -3.94 -0.70 10.32
CA GLN A 40 -5.33 -0.43 9.91
C GLN A 40 -5.39 0.51 8.72
N SER A 41 -4.46 1.47 8.62
CA SER A 41 -4.36 2.39 7.50
C SER A 41 -2.99 2.28 6.84
N LEU A 42 -3.01 1.96 5.54
CA LEU A 42 -1.81 1.88 4.71
C LEU A 42 -1.83 2.98 3.67
N SER A 43 -0.73 3.73 3.56
CA SER A 43 -0.46 4.66 2.47
C SER A 43 0.66 4.10 1.61
N LEU A 44 0.44 4.04 0.29
CA LEU A 44 1.44 3.68 -0.69
C LEU A 44 1.83 4.95 -1.47
N ALA A 45 3.11 5.27 -1.43
CA ALA A 45 3.69 6.45 -2.06
C ALA A 45 4.81 6.09 -3.02
N SER A 46 5.02 6.96 -4.02
CA SER A 46 6.18 6.86 -4.90
C SER A 46 7.44 7.36 -4.21
N THR A 47 8.57 6.75 -4.50
CA THR A 47 9.87 7.38 -4.30
C THR A 47 10.05 8.46 -5.37
N GLU A 48 9.86 9.74 -5.01
CA GLU A 48 9.95 10.87 -5.96
C GLU A 48 11.31 11.04 -6.65
N ASN A 49 12.32 10.24 -6.28
CA ASN A 49 13.72 10.39 -6.70
C ASN A 49 14.19 9.41 -7.79
N HIS A 50 13.41 8.39 -8.18
CA HIS A 50 13.80 7.52 -9.31
C HIS A 50 13.24 8.12 -10.62
N ARG A 51 13.93 9.16 -11.12
CA ARG A 51 13.69 9.76 -12.45
C ARG A 51 14.45 9.03 -13.58
N ASN A 52 14.98 7.85 -13.32
CA ASN A 52 15.64 7.07 -14.35
C ASN A 52 14.59 6.16 -14.98
N GLU A 53 14.33 6.40 -16.26
CA GLU A 53 13.42 5.61 -17.11
C GLU A 53 13.88 4.13 -17.26
N ASP A 54 15.06 3.79 -16.71
CA ASP A 54 15.71 2.47 -16.80
C ASP A 54 15.60 1.58 -15.55
N ASP A 55 15.07 2.10 -14.44
CA ASP A 55 14.87 1.30 -13.22
C ASP A 55 13.51 0.57 -13.29
N GLU A 56 13.51 -0.55 -14.04
CA GLU A 56 12.41 -1.46 -14.35
C GLU A 56 11.87 -2.23 -13.13
N TYR A 57 11.72 -1.57 -11.97
CA TYR A 57 11.28 -2.23 -10.75
C TYR A 57 9.76 -2.39 -10.71
N GLU A 58 9.31 -3.62 -10.96
CA GLU A 58 7.91 -4.02 -10.85
C GLU A 58 7.53 -4.27 -9.39
N PHE A 59 6.75 -3.35 -8.80
CA PHE A 59 6.13 -3.56 -7.49
C PHE A 59 5.16 -4.76 -7.54
N LYS A 60 5.32 -5.72 -6.62
CA LYS A 60 4.48 -6.92 -6.51
C LYS A 60 3.81 -7.00 -5.16
N ILE A 61 2.60 -7.54 -5.11
CA ILE A 61 1.84 -7.71 -3.87
C ILE A 61 2.58 -8.55 -2.82
N GLU A 62 3.41 -9.51 -3.26
CA GLU A 62 4.17 -10.38 -2.38
C GLU A 62 5.21 -9.61 -1.55
N HIS A 63 5.75 -8.50 -2.08
CA HIS A 63 6.64 -7.64 -1.30
C HIS A 63 5.87 -6.96 -0.15
N LEU A 64 4.64 -6.52 -0.41
CA LEU A 64 3.81 -5.91 0.62
C LEU A 64 3.39 -6.92 1.70
N LYS A 65 3.08 -8.17 1.33
CA LYS A 65 2.72 -9.24 2.27
C LYS A 65 3.84 -9.61 3.25
N LYS A 66 5.11 -9.46 2.84
CA LYS A 66 6.27 -9.66 3.73
C LYS A 66 6.33 -8.62 4.84
N MET A 67 5.82 -7.40 4.60
CA MET A 67 5.92 -6.29 5.55
C MET A 67 4.64 -6.06 6.35
N VAL A 68 3.46 -6.39 5.82
CA VAL A 68 2.19 -5.97 6.42
C VAL A 68 1.17 -7.11 6.44
N ASN A 69 0.46 -7.28 7.55
CA ASN A 69 -0.74 -8.11 7.57
C ASN A 69 -1.91 -7.38 6.88
N LEU A 70 -2.19 -7.74 5.64
CA LEU A 70 -3.24 -7.13 4.82
C LEU A 70 -4.66 -7.36 5.35
N SER A 71 -4.86 -8.37 6.19
CA SER A 71 -6.20 -8.70 6.72
C SER A 71 -6.74 -7.63 7.68
N ASN A 72 -5.87 -6.85 8.32
CA ASN A 72 -6.25 -5.84 9.29
C ASN A 72 -6.50 -4.46 8.65
N ILE A 73 -6.18 -4.29 7.37
CA ILE A 73 -6.27 -3.01 6.69
C ILE A 73 -7.72 -2.67 6.39
N THR A 74 -8.16 -1.52 6.88
CA THR A 74 -9.49 -0.95 6.66
C THR A 74 -9.47 0.29 5.77
N ARG A 75 -8.31 0.95 5.66
CA ARG A 75 -8.08 2.13 4.80
C ARG A 75 -6.81 1.95 3.96
N LEU A 76 -6.94 2.14 2.66
CA LEU A 76 -5.83 2.19 1.72
C LEU A 76 -5.78 3.57 1.07
N GLU A 77 -4.61 4.19 1.06
CA GLU A 77 -4.35 5.44 0.38
C GLU A 77 -3.26 5.23 -0.66
N ILE A 78 -3.51 5.67 -1.90
CA ILE A 78 -2.55 5.59 -2.99
C ILE A 78 -2.26 7.00 -3.47
N THR A 79 -1.03 7.43 -3.21
CA THR A 79 -0.56 8.78 -3.54
C THR A 79 0.16 8.79 -4.90
N GLU A 80 0.39 10.00 -5.42
CA GLU A 80 0.84 10.21 -6.80
C GLU A 80 2.16 9.46 -7.12
N ARG A 81 2.24 8.95 -8.36
CA ARG A 81 3.41 8.31 -8.98
C ARG A 81 3.83 6.92 -8.46
N CYS A 82 2.98 6.21 -7.72
CA CYS A 82 3.34 4.90 -7.16
C CYS A 82 3.54 3.77 -8.19
N GLY A 83 3.32 4.00 -9.49
CA GLY A 83 3.49 3.01 -10.56
C GLY A 83 2.44 1.88 -10.54
N ILE A 84 1.47 1.94 -9.62
CA ILE A 84 0.44 0.90 -9.45
C ILE A 84 -0.56 1.00 -10.60
N LYS A 85 -0.62 -0.07 -11.42
CA LYS A 85 -1.62 -0.26 -12.48
C LYS A 85 -2.93 -0.83 -11.91
N SER A 86 -3.98 -0.81 -12.73
CA SER A 86 -5.34 -1.20 -12.31
C SER A 86 -5.42 -2.65 -11.85
N GLU A 87 -4.67 -3.53 -12.52
CA GLU A 87 -4.62 -4.97 -12.29
C GLU A 87 -3.95 -5.27 -10.94
N LEU A 88 -2.86 -4.57 -10.65
CA LEU A 88 -2.16 -4.69 -9.38
C LEU A 88 -2.98 -4.13 -8.21
N LEU A 89 -3.68 -3.00 -8.43
CA LEU A 89 -4.60 -2.46 -7.42
C LEU A 89 -5.72 -3.47 -7.09
N LEU A 90 -6.30 -4.08 -8.12
CA LEU A 90 -7.29 -5.14 -7.96
C LEU A 90 -6.73 -6.30 -7.14
N GLU A 91 -5.51 -6.76 -7.44
CA GLU A 91 -4.84 -7.81 -6.68
C GLU A 91 -4.64 -7.42 -5.21
N ILE A 92 -4.15 -6.20 -4.95
CA ILE A 92 -3.98 -5.65 -3.59
C ILE A 92 -5.32 -5.70 -2.83
N LEU A 93 -6.40 -5.20 -3.42
CA LEU A 93 -7.72 -5.12 -2.78
C LEU A 93 -8.38 -6.48 -2.54
N LYS A 94 -8.07 -7.49 -3.37
CA LYS A 94 -8.50 -8.87 -3.13
C LYS A 94 -7.88 -9.44 -1.85
N GLN A 95 -6.64 -9.04 -1.52
CA GLN A 95 -5.94 -9.47 -0.30
C GLN A 95 -6.34 -8.70 0.97
N MET A 96 -7.17 -7.66 0.85
CA MET A 96 -7.68 -6.87 1.98
C MET A 96 -9.18 -7.16 2.20
N PRO A 97 -9.53 -8.20 2.98
CA PRO A 97 -10.93 -8.57 3.21
C PRO A 97 -11.74 -7.49 3.95
N ASN A 98 -11.09 -6.73 4.83
CA ASN A 98 -11.73 -5.73 5.70
C ASN A 98 -11.63 -4.29 5.18
N ILE A 99 -11.16 -4.09 3.95
CA ILE A 99 -11.05 -2.77 3.35
C ILE A 99 -12.43 -2.12 3.26
N SER A 100 -12.52 -0.88 3.72
CA SER A 100 -13.76 -0.10 3.75
C SER A 100 -13.60 1.30 3.16
N SER A 101 -12.35 1.78 3.09
CA SER A 101 -11.98 3.09 2.56
C SER A 101 -10.82 2.96 1.60
N LEU A 102 -10.99 3.56 0.41
CA LEU A 102 -9.94 3.72 -0.59
C LEU A 102 -9.83 5.19 -0.95
N ILE A 103 -8.61 5.72 -0.93
CA ILE A 103 -8.30 7.09 -1.32
C ILE A 103 -7.31 7.07 -2.46
N LEU A 104 -7.70 7.71 -3.55
CA LEU A 104 -6.92 7.79 -4.78
C LEU A 104 -6.74 9.26 -5.16
N LYS A 105 -5.51 9.68 -5.45
CA LYS A 105 -5.29 10.99 -6.08
C LYS A 105 -5.84 11.00 -7.51
N LYS A 106 -6.44 12.14 -7.91
CA LYS A 106 -7.15 12.35 -9.18
C LYS A 106 -6.45 11.77 -10.41
N LYS A 107 -5.14 12.02 -10.56
CA LYS A 107 -4.37 11.58 -11.74
C LYS A 107 -4.29 10.07 -11.89
N ILE A 108 -4.34 9.32 -10.80
CA ILE A 108 -4.29 7.86 -10.81
C ILE A 108 -5.71 7.28 -10.94
N ALA A 109 -6.70 7.93 -10.33
CA ALA A 109 -8.09 7.45 -10.38
C ALA A 109 -8.60 7.26 -11.82
N SER A 110 -8.25 8.17 -12.75
CA SER A 110 -8.71 8.10 -14.14
C SER A 110 -8.28 6.82 -14.87
N SER A 111 -7.11 6.26 -14.57
CA SER A 111 -6.63 5.04 -15.23
C SER A 111 -7.23 3.75 -14.66
N PHE A 112 -8.00 3.83 -13.59
CA PHE A 112 -8.60 2.67 -12.94
C PHE A 112 -10.06 2.42 -13.33
N TYR A 113 -10.76 3.46 -13.80
CA TYR A 113 -12.17 3.34 -14.18
C TYR A 113 -12.43 2.48 -15.42
N THR A 114 -11.39 2.15 -16.20
CA THR A 114 -11.48 1.25 -17.35
C THR A 114 -11.46 -0.23 -16.96
N ASN A 115 -11.08 -0.56 -15.72
CA ASN A 115 -11.07 -1.92 -15.21
C ASN A 115 -12.41 -2.26 -14.55
N HIS A 116 -13.27 -2.96 -15.30
CA HIS A 116 -14.61 -3.33 -14.84
C HIS A 116 -14.61 -4.15 -13.55
N GLU A 117 -13.72 -5.12 -13.43
CA GLU A 117 -13.63 -5.97 -12.23
C GLU A 117 -13.22 -5.17 -11.00
N LEU A 118 -12.28 -4.24 -11.16
CA LEU A 118 -11.91 -3.30 -10.10
C LEU A 118 -13.11 -2.44 -9.69
N CYS A 119 -13.84 -1.86 -10.64
CA CYS A 119 -15.03 -1.08 -10.36
C CYS A 119 -16.10 -1.89 -9.60
N GLU A 120 -16.35 -3.14 -10.00
CA GLU A 120 -17.27 -4.05 -9.30
C GLU A 120 -16.81 -4.32 -7.87
N LEU A 121 -15.51 -4.61 -7.68
CA LEU A 121 -14.95 -4.85 -6.35
C LEU A 121 -15.09 -3.61 -5.46
N LEU A 122 -14.80 -2.42 -5.99
CA LEU A 122 -14.91 -1.15 -5.28
C LEU A 122 -16.35 -0.92 -4.83
N ASN A 123 -17.32 -1.07 -5.74
CA ASN A 123 -18.74 -0.92 -5.42
C ASN A 123 -19.23 -1.91 -4.35
N LYS A 124 -18.63 -3.10 -4.26
CA LYS A 124 -19.01 -4.13 -3.28
C LYS A 124 -18.36 -3.92 -1.91
N LYS A 125 -17.09 -3.52 -1.86
CA LYS A 125 -16.30 -3.49 -0.62
C LYS A 125 -16.16 -2.11 0.00
N ILE A 126 -16.07 -1.07 -0.82
CA ILE A 126 -15.71 0.27 -0.35
C ILE A 126 -16.97 1.02 0.06
N LYS A 127 -17.08 1.32 1.34
CA LYS A 127 -18.18 2.10 1.92
C LYS A 127 -17.94 3.60 1.82
N MET A 128 -16.67 4.01 1.75
CA MET A 128 -16.26 5.40 1.65
C MET A 128 -15.17 5.55 0.59
N PHE A 129 -15.55 6.15 -0.54
CA PHE A 129 -14.63 6.54 -1.60
C PHE A 129 -14.45 8.06 -1.53
N ASP A 130 -13.25 8.52 -1.19
CA ASP A 130 -12.96 9.95 -1.08
C ASP A 130 -11.99 10.37 -2.19
N TYR A 131 -12.37 11.45 -2.88
CA TYR A 131 -11.66 12.02 -4.01
C TYR A 131 -11.10 13.37 -3.57
N THR A 132 -9.78 13.45 -3.43
CA THR A 132 -9.12 14.69 -3.02
C THR A 132 -8.54 15.42 -4.24
N ASN A 133 -9.05 16.62 -4.51
CA ASN A 133 -8.48 17.56 -5.48
C ASN A 133 -7.31 18.31 -4.80
N PRO A 134 -6.08 18.32 -5.33
CA PRO A 134 -5.09 19.25 -4.83
C PRO A 134 -5.59 20.68 -5.09
N ALA A 135 -5.60 21.52 -4.06
CA ALA A 135 -5.91 22.94 -4.17
C ALA A 135 -5.07 23.53 -5.32
N SER A 136 -5.76 24.26 -6.20
CA SER A 136 -5.19 24.96 -7.36
C SER A 136 -4.27 26.09 -6.92
#